data_AF-A0A011Q4W2-F1
#
_entry.id   AF-A0A011Q4W2-F1
#
_cell.length_a   1.000
_cell.length_b   1.000
_cell.length_c   1.000
_cell.angle_alpha   90.00
_cell.angle_beta   90.00
_cell.angle_gamma   90.00
#
_symmetry.space_group_name_H-M   'P 1'
#
loop_
_entity.id
_entity.type
_entity.pdbx_description
1 polymer ?
#
loop_
_entity_poly.entity_id
_entity_poly.type
_entity_poly.pdbx_seq_one_letter_code
_entity_poly.pdbx_strand_id
1 'polypeptide(L)'
;MVFIVRKGNPRAIRDWPDLVKPGVQVILPHPKNTGNGRYTYLAAWGFALGQPAGNERTAQDFVARLLQNAPLFAAGGRDATTTFMQRKIGDVLVSFESEAELIAREFGKGEFTVVYPSLSILTEFPVAIVNPVVDRKGTRKLAQAYLEYLWSPAGQENAAQNYLRPRSPEMLKKYAEQFPPIRTFTVDEVFGGWSKAFPAHFKDGGSFDQIYQKK
;
A
#
# COMPACT_ATOMS: atom_id res chain seq x y z
N MET A 1 -4.28 0.22 -0.27
CA MET A 1 -3.56 1.11 -1.22
C MET A 1 -4.54 2.09 -1.80
N VAL A 2 -4.15 3.36 -1.86
CA VAL A 2 -4.91 4.45 -2.47
C VAL A 2 -4.04 5.13 -3.53
N PHE A 3 -4.66 5.95 -4.38
CA PHE A 3 -3.95 6.74 -5.37
C PHE A 3 -3.90 8.20 -4.93
N ILE A 4 -2.70 8.74 -4.84
CA ILE A 4 -2.47 10.15 -4.58
C ILE A 4 -2.19 10.80 -5.92
N VAL A 5 -3.11 11.64 -6.38
CA VAL A 5 -3.02 12.32 -7.68
C VAL A 5 -2.80 13.81 -7.45
N ARG A 6 -2.28 14.48 -8.48
CA ARG A 6 -2.13 15.95 -8.46
C ARG A 6 -3.47 16.65 -8.26
N LYS A 7 -3.45 17.84 -7.66
CA LYS A 7 -4.64 18.70 -7.50
C LYS A 7 -5.46 18.77 -8.79
N GLY A 8 -6.78 18.57 -8.66
CA GLY A 8 -7.70 18.58 -9.79
C GLY A 8 -7.73 17.31 -10.64
N ASN A 9 -6.88 16.32 -10.34
CA ASN A 9 -6.81 15.03 -11.02
C ASN A 9 -6.76 15.16 -12.57
N PRO A 10 -5.71 15.78 -13.13
CA PRO A 10 -5.64 16.13 -14.56
C PRO A 10 -5.64 14.91 -15.49
N ARG A 11 -5.28 13.72 -14.99
CA ARG A 11 -5.33 12.45 -15.73
C ARG A 11 -6.65 11.70 -15.56
N ALA A 12 -7.61 12.26 -14.81
CA ALA A 12 -8.90 11.66 -14.52
C ALA A 12 -8.79 10.22 -13.98
N ILE A 13 -7.79 9.96 -13.13
CA ILE A 13 -7.56 8.64 -12.53
C ILE A 13 -8.66 8.37 -11.51
N ARG A 14 -9.34 7.24 -11.67
CA ARG A 14 -10.45 6.80 -10.82
C ARG A 14 -10.23 5.39 -10.30
N ASP A 15 -9.59 4.53 -11.09
CA ASP A 15 -9.38 3.14 -10.72
C ASP A 15 -8.11 2.55 -11.38
N TRP A 16 -7.78 1.30 -11.02
CA TRP A 16 -6.60 0.60 -11.51
C TRP A 16 -6.41 0.61 -13.05
N PRO A 17 -7.46 0.46 -13.90
CA PRO A 17 -7.30 0.51 -15.35
C PRO A 17 -6.75 1.85 -15.87
N ASP A 18 -6.91 2.94 -15.11
CA ASP A 18 -6.35 4.23 -15.48
C ASP A 18 -4.83 4.28 -15.32
N LEU A 19 -4.28 3.50 -14.38
CA LEU A 19 -2.84 3.48 -14.10
C LEU A 19 -2.02 2.78 -15.19
N VAL A 20 -2.66 1.94 -16.00
CA VAL A 20 -2.01 1.18 -17.10
C VAL A 20 -2.23 1.83 -18.47
N LYS A 21 -2.85 3.02 -18.52
CA LYS A 21 -3.04 3.76 -19.77
C LYS A 21 -1.69 4.28 -20.29
N PRO A 22 -1.47 4.31 -21.62
CA PRO A 22 -0.27 4.90 -22.20
C PRO A 22 -0.08 6.35 -21.75
N GLY A 23 1.16 6.72 -21.39
CA GLY A 23 1.51 8.07 -20.99
C GLY A 23 1.16 8.46 -19.55
N VAL A 24 0.57 7.56 -18.77
CA VAL A 24 0.43 7.74 -17.31
C VAL A 24 1.71 7.28 -16.63
N GLN A 25 2.30 8.14 -15.80
CA GLN A 25 3.47 7.80 -15.00
C GLN A 25 3.08 7.47 -13.56
N VAL A 26 3.41 6.26 -13.11
CA VAL A 26 3.07 5.75 -11.79
C VAL A 26 4.29 5.75 -10.89
N ILE A 27 4.20 6.40 -9.73
CA ILE A 27 5.23 6.33 -8.70
C ILE A 27 4.85 5.26 -7.70
N LEU A 28 5.75 4.30 -7.50
CA LEU A 28 5.68 3.32 -6.43
C LEU A 28 7.08 2.90 -5.96
N PRO A 29 7.21 2.46 -4.70
CA PRO A 29 8.43 1.81 -4.20
C PRO A 29 8.69 0.44 -4.86
N HIS A 30 9.95 -0.02 -4.84
CA HIS A 30 10.33 -1.28 -5.46
C HIS A 30 9.57 -2.50 -4.89
N PRO A 31 8.83 -3.29 -5.69
CA PRO A 31 8.01 -4.40 -5.18
C PRO A 31 8.77 -5.52 -4.49
N LYS A 32 9.98 -5.88 -4.93
CA LYS A 32 10.76 -6.91 -4.20
C LYS A 32 11.29 -6.47 -2.84
N ASN A 33 11.57 -5.18 -2.64
CA ASN A 33 12.42 -4.72 -1.53
C ASN A 33 11.63 -3.97 -0.46
N THR A 34 10.39 -3.57 -0.74
CA THR A 34 9.63 -2.67 0.12
C THR A 34 8.22 -3.22 0.39
N GLY A 35 7.71 -3.04 1.62
CA GLY A 35 6.35 -3.45 1.95
C GLY A 35 5.29 -2.74 1.10
N ASN A 36 5.42 -1.42 0.93
CA ASN A 36 4.51 -0.62 0.10
C ASN A 36 4.50 -1.09 -1.37
N GLY A 37 5.68 -1.37 -1.95
CA GLY A 37 5.77 -1.93 -3.29
C GLY A 37 5.10 -3.31 -3.41
N ARG A 38 5.30 -4.21 -2.42
CA ARG A 38 4.63 -5.54 -2.40
C ARG A 38 3.11 -5.39 -2.35
N TYR A 39 2.59 -4.54 -1.46
CA TYR A 39 1.16 -4.32 -1.34
C TYR A 39 0.57 -3.62 -2.58
N THR A 40 1.28 -2.68 -3.21
CA THR A 40 0.89 -2.10 -4.51
C THR A 40 0.76 -3.18 -5.58
N TYR A 41 1.78 -4.03 -5.70
CA TYR A 41 1.82 -5.14 -6.66
C TYR A 41 0.65 -6.11 -6.45
N LEU A 42 0.44 -6.59 -5.21
CA LEU A 42 -0.63 -7.54 -4.91
C LEU A 42 -2.01 -6.91 -5.03
N ALA A 43 -2.17 -5.62 -4.70
CA ALA A 43 -3.43 -4.90 -4.91
C ALA A 43 -3.82 -4.88 -6.39
N ALA A 44 -2.88 -4.54 -7.27
CA ALA A 44 -3.09 -4.53 -8.72
C ALA A 44 -3.35 -5.95 -9.27
N TRP A 45 -2.62 -6.95 -8.78
CA TRP A 45 -2.80 -8.35 -9.17
C TRP A 45 -4.19 -8.87 -8.77
N GLY A 46 -4.59 -8.68 -7.52
CA GLY A 46 -5.90 -9.10 -7.02
C GLY A 46 -7.05 -8.35 -7.69
N PHE A 47 -6.87 -7.06 -8.02
CA PHE A 47 -7.82 -6.33 -8.87
C PHE A 47 -8.01 -7.00 -10.22
N ALA A 48 -6.90 -7.35 -10.90
CA ALA A 48 -6.94 -7.97 -12.21
C ALA A 48 -7.53 -9.39 -12.20
N LEU A 49 -7.25 -10.19 -11.16
CA LEU A 49 -7.90 -11.49 -10.95
C LEU A 49 -9.42 -11.37 -10.79
N GLY A 50 -9.89 -10.31 -10.13
CA GLY A 50 -11.32 -10.07 -9.92
C GLY A 50 -12.08 -9.51 -11.14
N GLN A 51 -11.41 -9.25 -12.28
CA GLN A 51 -12.09 -8.77 -13.49
C GLN A 51 -12.77 -9.91 -14.26
N PRO A 52 -13.72 -9.61 -15.18
CA PRO A 52 -14.27 -10.61 -16.09
C PRO A 52 -13.14 -11.33 -16.86
N ALA A 53 -13.20 -12.67 -16.90
CA ALA A 53 -12.15 -13.54 -17.46
C ALA A 53 -10.76 -13.42 -16.78
N GLY A 54 -10.70 -12.82 -15.59
CA GLY A 54 -9.50 -12.71 -14.77
C GLY A 54 -8.90 -14.06 -14.42
N ASN A 55 -7.60 -14.18 -14.63
CA ASN A 55 -6.77 -15.33 -14.32
C ASN A 55 -5.31 -14.90 -14.14
N GLU A 56 -4.45 -15.81 -13.66
CA GLU A 56 -3.03 -15.53 -13.38
C GLU A 56 -2.29 -14.86 -14.54
N ARG A 57 -2.54 -15.29 -15.79
CA ARG A 57 -1.87 -14.70 -16.96
C ARG A 57 -2.30 -13.26 -17.18
N THR A 58 -3.62 -13.01 -17.16
CA THR A 58 -4.16 -11.65 -17.33
C THR A 58 -3.75 -10.71 -16.19
N ALA A 59 -3.62 -11.23 -14.96
CA ALA A 59 -3.14 -10.47 -13.81
C ALA A 59 -1.65 -10.13 -13.93
N GLN A 60 -0.83 -11.09 -14.36
CA GLN A 60 0.57 -10.85 -14.67
C GLN A 60 0.75 -9.76 -15.75
N ASP A 61 -0.02 -9.82 -16.83
CA ASP A 61 0.04 -8.85 -17.92
C ASP A 61 -0.49 -7.46 -17.49
N PHE A 62 -1.48 -7.41 -16.60
CA PHE A 62 -1.94 -6.16 -16.01
C PHE A 62 -0.85 -5.50 -15.17
N VAL A 63 -0.23 -6.26 -14.26
CA VAL A 63 0.85 -5.75 -13.41
C VAL A 63 2.09 -5.39 -14.24
N ALA A 64 2.39 -6.13 -15.31
CA ALA A 64 3.46 -5.76 -16.23
C ALA A 64 3.27 -4.35 -16.82
N ARG A 65 2.07 -4.05 -17.32
CA ARG A 65 1.75 -2.71 -17.85
C ARG A 65 1.83 -1.63 -16.76
N LEU A 66 1.38 -1.93 -15.55
CA LEU A 66 1.51 -1.01 -14.42
C LEU A 66 2.97 -0.68 -14.12
N LEU A 67 3.83 -1.71 -14.05
CA LEU A 67 5.25 -1.54 -13.76
C LEU A 67 6.02 -0.89 -14.92
N GLN A 68 5.60 -1.08 -16.17
CA GLN A 68 6.13 -0.36 -17.33
C GLN A 68 5.84 1.15 -17.24
N ASN A 69 4.66 1.52 -16.74
CA ASN A 69 4.29 2.91 -16.48
C ASN A 69 5.04 3.55 -15.28
N ALA A 70 5.85 2.80 -14.54
CA ALA A 70 6.71 3.35 -13.51
C ALA A 70 8.06 3.82 -14.11
N PRO A 71 8.35 5.13 -14.19
CA PRO A 71 9.61 5.61 -14.77
C PRO A 71 10.83 5.24 -13.91
N LEU A 72 10.63 5.03 -12.61
CA LEU A 72 11.62 4.59 -11.65
C LEU A 72 10.93 3.84 -10.50
N PHE A 73 11.71 3.05 -9.75
CA PHE A 73 11.27 2.48 -8.49
C PHE A 73 11.95 3.20 -7.34
N ALA A 74 11.15 3.80 -6.46
CA ALA A 74 11.68 4.46 -5.27
C ALA A 74 12.26 3.43 -4.28
N ALA A 75 13.24 3.85 -3.49
CA ALA A 75 13.89 3.00 -2.49
C ALA A 75 12.95 2.61 -1.34
N GLY A 76 11.90 3.40 -1.08
CA GLY A 76 10.92 3.19 -0.03
C GLY A 76 9.72 4.13 -0.16
N GLY A 77 8.71 3.97 0.70
CA GLY A 77 7.49 4.79 0.68
C GLY A 77 7.76 6.29 0.77
N ARG A 78 8.63 6.71 1.69
CA ARG A 78 9.00 8.13 1.85
C ARG A 78 9.71 8.72 0.62
N ASP A 79 10.57 7.94 -0.02
CA ASP A 79 11.27 8.35 -1.24
C ASP A 79 10.29 8.46 -2.43
N ALA A 80 9.29 7.57 -2.51
CA ALA A 80 8.20 7.68 -3.48
C ALA A 80 7.39 8.95 -3.25
N THR A 81 7.03 9.25 -2.00
CA THR A 81 6.35 10.49 -1.62
C THR A 81 7.16 11.72 -2.00
N THR A 82 8.47 11.73 -1.73
CA THR A 82 9.39 12.83 -2.08
C THR A 82 9.49 13.01 -3.60
N THR A 83 9.62 11.91 -4.33
CA THR A 83 9.69 11.92 -5.80
C THR A 83 8.43 12.52 -6.42
N PHE A 84 7.26 12.15 -5.90
CA PHE A 84 5.99 12.66 -6.40
C PHE A 84 5.73 14.11 -5.97
N MET A 85 5.84 14.41 -4.67
CA MET A 85 5.44 15.69 -4.09
C MET A 85 6.47 16.80 -4.28
N GLN A 86 7.77 16.51 -4.08
CA GLN A 86 8.82 17.52 -4.15
C GLN A 86 9.45 17.57 -5.54
N ARG A 87 9.87 16.43 -6.10
CA ARG A 87 10.51 16.39 -7.42
C ARG A 87 9.52 16.51 -8.58
N LYS A 88 8.21 16.46 -8.27
CA LYS A 88 7.11 16.57 -9.23
C LYS A 88 7.21 15.57 -10.37
N ILE A 89 7.70 14.35 -10.11
CA ILE A 89 7.77 13.27 -11.09
C ILE A 89 6.53 12.37 -10.94
N GLY A 90 5.94 11.95 -12.06
CA GLY A 90 4.78 11.05 -12.08
C GLY A 90 3.42 11.75 -12.12
N ASP A 91 2.38 11.07 -12.56
CA ASP A 91 1.00 11.56 -12.55
C ASP A 91 0.24 11.13 -11.29
N VAL A 92 0.66 10.01 -10.71
CA VAL A 92 0.00 9.35 -9.59
C VAL A 92 1.01 8.59 -8.73
N LEU A 93 0.84 8.68 -7.41
CA LEU A 93 1.55 7.90 -6.42
C LEU A 93 0.61 6.83 -5.86
N VAL A 94 0.99 5.55 -5.97
CA VAL A 94 0.27 4.47 -5.27
C VAL A 94 0.91 4.29 -3.90
N SER A 95 0.11 4.43 -2.83
CA SER A 95 0.65 4.41 -1.47
C SER A 95 -0.32 3.86 -0.43
N PHE A 96 0.17 3.74 0.81
CA PHE A 96 -0.69 3.54 1.97
C PHE A 96 -1.56 4.78 2.20
N GLU A 97 -2.78 4.57 2.69
CA GLU A 97 -3.72 5.66 2.99
C GLU A 97 -3.15 6.64 4.03
N SER A 98 -2.41 6.14 5.01
CA SER A 98 -1.76 6.95 6.05
C SER A 98 -0.76 7.97 5.51
N GLU A 99 -0.18 7.75 4.33
CA GLU A 99 0.74 8.71 3.71
C GLU A 99 0.01 9.99 3.26
N ALA A 100 -1.31 9.95 3.03
CA ALA A 100 -2.07 11.14 2.65
C ALA A 100 -2.00 12.22 3.74
N GLU A 101 -2.15 11.85 5.01
CA GLU A 101 -2.07 12.81 6.11
C GLU A 101 -0.66 13.36 6.28
N LEU A 102 0.35 12.51 6.15
CA LEU A 102 1.73 12.93 6.20
C LEU A 102 2.04 13.96 5.09
N ILE A 103 1.59 13.69 3.87
CA ILE A 103 1.73 14.62 2.74
C ILE A 103 0.99 15.92 3.02
N ALA A 104 -0.23 15.86 3.57
CA ALA A 104 -0.99 17.04 3.94
C ALA A 104 -0.30 17.89 5.01
N ARG A 105 0.35 17.27 6.01
CA ARG A 105 1.12 17.95 7.06
C ARG A 105 2.38 18.61 6.51
N GLU A 106 3.09 17.94 5.61
CA GLU A 106 4.40 18.41 5.12
C GLU A 106 4.29 19.40 3.95
N PHE A 107 3.35 19.18 3.04
CA PHE A 107 3.23 19.95 1.79
C PHE A 107 1.98 20.83 1.72
N GLY A 108 1.12 20.78 2.74
CA GLY A 108 -0.12 21.53 2.80
C GLY A 108 -1.32 20.78 2.23
N LYS A 109 -2.50 21.06 2.80
CA LYS A 109 -3.78 20.53 2.32
C LYS A 109 -4.13 21.17 0.98
N GLY A 110 -4.53 20.34 0.01
CA GLY A 110 -5.08 20.80 -1.27
C GLY A 110 -4.12 20.74 -2.46
N GLU A 111 -2.87 20.32 -2.28
CA GLU A 111 -1.90 20.11 -3.38
C GLU A 111 -2.07 18.75 -4.09
N PHE A 112 -2.86 17.87 -3.51
CA PHE A 112 -3.15 16.55 -4.04
C PHE A 112 -4.62 16.17 -3.78
N THR A 113 -5.05 15.10 -4.41
CA THR A 113 -6.35 14.47 -4.15
C THR A 113 -6.11 12.98 -3.90
N VAL A 114 -6.81 12.42 -2.91
CA VAL A 114 -6.81 10.97 -2.68
C VAL A 114 -7.95 10.37 -3.49
N VAL A 115 -7.62 9.41 -4.34
CA VAL A 115 -8.58 8.60 -5.09
C VAL A 115 -8.59 7.21 -4.48
N TYR A 116 -9.79 6.77 -4.10
CA TYR A 116 -10.05 5.45 -3.55
C TYR A 116 -10.46 4.53 -4.71
N PRO A 117 -9.64 3.51 -5.07
CA PRO A 117 -9.99 2.60 -6.15
C PRO A 117 -11.21 1.74 -5.80
N SER A 118 -11.81 1.10 -6.81
CA SER A 118 -13.00 0.27 -6.62
C SER A 118 -12.73 -1.00 -5.79
N LEU A 119 -11.47 -1.44 -5.75
CA LEU A 119 -10.96 -2.53 -4.94
C LEU A 119 -9.52 -2.21 -4.50
N SER A 120 -9.19 -2.55 -3.26
CA SER A 120 -7.83 -2.47 -2.73
C SER A 120 -7.48 -3.78 -1.99
N ILE A 121 -6.24 -3.89 -1.53
CA ILE A 121 -5.83 -4.88 -0.54
C ILE A 121 -5.91 -4.29 0.88
N LEU A 122 -6.31 -5.10 1.86
CA LEU A 122 -6.16 -4.80 3.28
C LEU A 122 -4.66 -4.90 3.62
N THR A 123 -4.07 -3.77 3.96
CA THR A 123 -2.67 -3.71 4.38
C THR A 123 -2.58 -3.88 5.88
N GLU A 124 -1.84 -4.88 6.34
CA GLU A 124 -1.65 -5.16 7.75
C GLU A 124 -0.21 -4.87 8.14
N PHE A 125 -0.03 -4.20 9.27
CA PHE A 125 1.28 -3.83 9.81
C PHE A 125 1.56 -4.69 11.05
N PRO A 126 2.02 -5.95 10.87
CA PRO A 126 2.24 -6.85 12.00
C PRO A 126 3.37 -6.33 12.88
N VAL A 127 3.17 -6.47 14.18
CA VAL A 127 4.17 -6.18 15.22
C VAL A 127 4.42 -7.45 16.03
N ALA A 128 5.65 -7.63 16.51
CA ALA A 128 6.03 -8.85 17.22
C ALA A 128 7.11 -8.57 18.27
N ILE A 129 7.14 -9.39 19.32
CA ILE A 129 8.23 -9.42 20.29
C ILE A 129 9.38 -10.23 19.72
N VAL A 130 10.58 -9.67 19.76
CA VAL A 130 11.81 -10.39 19.38
C VAL A 130 12.33 -11.16 20.60
N ASN A 131 11.89 -12.41 20.76
CA ASN A 131 12.14 -13.23 21.95
C ASN A 131 13.61 -13.24 22.42
N PRO A 132 14.62 -13.54 21.57
CA PRO A 132 16.01 -13.60 22.02
C PRO A 132 16.54 -12.26 22.56
N VAL A 133 16.01 -11.13 22.05
CA VAL A 133 16.44 -9.80 22.46
C VAL A 133 15.86 -9.44 23.82
N VAL A 134 14.56 -9.68 24.04
CA VAL A 134 13.90 -9.32 25.29
C VAL A 134 14.32 -10.22 26.45
N ASP A 135 14.65 -11.48 26.19
CA ASP A 135 15.13 -12.41 27.22
C ASP A 135 16.54 -12.02 27.67
N ARG A 136 17.44 -11.73 26.72
CA ARG A 136 18.79 -11.25 27.02
C ARG A 136 18.80 -9.92 27.78
N LYS A 137 17.87 -9.01 27.47
CA LYS A 137 17.82 -7.66 28.09
C LYS A 137 16.93 -7.59 29.34
N GLY A 138 16.20 -8.65 29.67
CA GLY A 138 15.21 -8.64 30.76
C GLY A 138 14.04 -7.68 30.51
N THR A 139 13.75 -7.32 29.25
CA THR A 139 12.74 -6.30 28.90
C THR A 139 11.41 -6.87 28.43
N ARG A 140 11.17 -8.18 28.61
CA ARG A 140 9.97 -8.87 28.08
C ARG A 140 8.67 -8.23 28.55
N LYS A 141 8.53 -7.96 29.85
CA LYS A 141 7.32 -7.35 30.41
C LYS A 141 7.02 -5.98 29.79
N LEU A 142 8.05 -5.13 29.68
CA LEU A 142 7.89 -3.79 29.09
C LEU A 142 7.55 -3.86 27.59
N ALA A 143 8.22 -4.74 26.83
CA ALA A 143 7.94 -4.92 25.41
C ALA A 143 6.53 -5.45 25.15
N GLN A 144 6.06 -6.39 25.98
CA GLN A 144 4.70 -6.90 25.91
C GLN A 144 3.67 -5.81 26.22
N ALA A 145 3.84 -5.07 27.32
CA ALA A 145 2.95 -3.96 27.68
C ALA A 145 2.90 -2.89 26.58
N TYR A 146 4.04 -2.58 25.96
CA TYR A 146 4.11 -1.66 24.82
C TYR A 146 3.24 -2.14 23.64
N LEU A 147 3.34 -3.41 23.25
CA LEU A 147 2.53 -3.94 22.15
C LEU A 147 1.05 -4.00 22.52
N GLU A 148 0.70 -4.47 23.71
CA GLU A 148 -0.70 -4.51 24.19
C GLU A 148 -1.33 -3.11 24.21
N TYR A 149 -0.55 -2.08 24.59
CA TYR A 149 -1.01 -0.70 24.59
C TYR A 149 -1.41 -0.19 23.19
N LEU A 150 -0.81 -0.71 22.11
CA LEU A 150 -1.22 -0.35 20.74
C LEU A 150 -2.69 -0.70 20.45
N TRP A 151 -3.25 -1.71 21.14
CA TRP A 151 -4.66 -2.12 21.05
C TRP A 151 -5.56 -1.51 22.13
N SER A 152 -5.00 -0.75 23.08
CA SER A 152 -5.80 0.02 24.03
C SER A 152 -6.64 1.10 23.31
N PRO A 153 -7.71 1.63 23.94
CA PRO A 153 -8.46 2.75 23.38
C PRO A 153 -7.58 3.93 22.98
N ALA A 154 -6.62 4.31 23.82
CA ALA A 154 -5.68 5.39 23.54
C ALA A 154 -4.74 5.08 22.36
N GLY A 155 -4.24 3.84 22.26
CA GLY A 155 -3.42 3.39 21.13
C GLY A 155 -4.18 3.39 19.80
N GLN A 156 -5.44 2.92 19.82
CA GLN A 156 -6.31 2.90 18.65
C GLN A 156 -6.74 4.32 18.22
N GLU A 157 -6.99 5.21 19.18
CA GLU A 157 -7.23 6.63 18.89
C GLU A 157 -5.98 7.30 18.30
N ASN A 158 -4.80 7.04 18.85
CA ASN A 158 -3.55 7.55 18.30
C ASN A 158 -3.29 7.06 16.86
N ALA A 159 -3.60 5.80 16.57
CA ALA A 159 -3.53 5.24 15.22
C ALA A 159 -4.46 6.02 14.26
N ALA A 160 -5.71 6.24 14.65
CA ALA A 160 -6.68 6.99 13.84
C ALA A 160 -6.23 8.45 13.60
N GLN A 161 -5.71 9.13 14.61
CA GLN A 161 -5.15 10.50 14.50
C GLN A 161 -3.95 10.60 13.54
N ASN A 162 -3.30 9.47 13.25
CA ASN A 162 -2.21 9.36 12.28
C ASN A 162 -2.62 8.59 11.02
N TYR A 163 -3.93 8.57 10.72
CA TYR A 163 -4.52 8.01 9.50
C TYR A 163 -4.24 6.53 9.27
N LEU A 164 -4.06 5.78 10.36
CA LEU A 164 -4.11 4.32 10.32
C LEU A 164 -5.53 3.90 10.71
N ARG A 165 -6.19 3.09 9.86
CA ARG A 165 -7.51 2.55 10.16
C ARG A 165 -7.46 1.75 11.47
N PRO A 166 -8.14 2.18 12.55
CA PRO A 166 -8.12 1.43 13.81
C PRO A 166 -8.92 0.14 13.68
N ARG A 167 -8.54 -0.87 14.46
CA ARG A 167 -9.29 -2.13 14.62
C ARG A 167 -10.45 -2.00 15.60
N SER A 168 -10.37 -1.05 16.53
CA SER A 168 -11.50 -0.72 17.41
C SER A 168 -12.71 -0.22 16.58
N PRO A 169 -13.86 -0.91 16.62
CA PRO A 169 -15.06 -0.48 15.90
C PRO A 169 -15.56 0.90 16.36
N GLU A 170 -15.39 1.21 17.66
CA GLU A 170 -15.73 2.51 18.23
C GLU A 170 -14.90 3.63 17.62
N MET A 171 -13.58 3.46 17.57
CA MET A 171 -12.68 4.44 16.96
C MET A 171 -12.90 4.55 15.46
N LEU A 172 -13.13 3.43 14.76
CA LEU A 172 -13.41 3.46 13.34
C LEU A 172 -14.69 4.26 13.03
N LYS A 173 -15.73 4.12 13.88
CA LYS A 173 -16.96 4.92 13.78
C LYS A 173 -16.71 6.40 14.10
N LYS A 174 -15.93 6.71 15.14
CA LYS A 174 -15.58 8.08 15.53
C LYS A 174 -14.83 8.84 14.42
N TYR A 175 -14.00 8.14 13.65
CA TYR A 175 -13.16 8.70 12.60
C TYR A 175 -13.66 8.38 11.18
N ALA A 176 -14.94 8.02 11.01
CA ALA A 176 -15.47 7.54 9.73
C ALA A 176 -15.33 8.55 8.56
N GLU A 177 -15.35 9.85 8.84
CA GLU A 177 -15.14 10.90 7.83
C GLU A 177 -13.74 10.87 7.22
N GLN A 178 -12.73 10.40 7.97
CA GLN A 178 -11.35 10.29 7.50
C GLN A 178 -11.11 9.04 6.67
N PHE A 179 -11.92 8.00 6.88
CA PHE A 179 -11.77 6.69 6.28
C PHE A 179 -13.00 6.31 5.45
N PRO A 180 -13.11 6.84 4.22
CA PRO A 180 -14.14 6.41 3.28
C PRO A 180 -14.20 4.89 3.16
N PRO A 181 -15.41 4.32 3.01
CA PRO A 181 -15.56 2.90 2.79
C PRO A 181 -14.85 2.52 1.49
N ILE A 182 -14.08 1.44 1.55
CA ILE A 182 -13.38 0.88 0.40
C ILE A 182 -13.47 -0.63 0.49
N ARG A 183 -13.76 -1.29 -0.64
CA ARG A 183 -13.74 -2.75 -0.70
C ARG A 183 -12.30 -3.22 -0.66
N THR A 184 -12.03 -4.18 0.20
CA THR A 184 -10.70 -4.78 0.33
C THR A 184 -10.76 -6.29 0.29
N PHE A 185 -9.69 -6.90 -0.18
CA PHE A 185 -9.40 -8.32 0.04
C PHE A 185 -8.12 -8.47 0.90
N THR A 186 -7.92 -9.64 1.49
CA THR A 186 -6.69 -9.98 2.23
C THR A 186 -5.71 -10.82 1.41
N VAL A 187 -4.45 -10.85 1.83
CA VAL A 187 -3.44 -11.74 1.22
C VAL A 187 -3.85 -13.20 1.37
N ASP A 188 -4.50 -13.55 2.48
CA ASP A 188 -5.00 -14.91 2.74
C ASP A 188 -6.12 -15.31 1.77
N GLU A 189 -7.10 -14.43 1.55
CA GLU A 189 -8.25 -14.68 0.66
C GLU A 189 -7.84 -14.92 -0.79
N VAL A 190 -6.93 -14.10 -1.32
CA VAL A 190 -6.62 -14.11 -2.77
C VAL A 190 -5.39 -14.93 -3.10
N PHE A 191 -4.38 -14.95 -2.21
CA PHE A 191 -3.09 -15.59 -2.49
C PHE A 191 -2.80 -16.80 -1.59
N GLY A 192 -3.72 -17.15 -0.68
CA GLY A 192 -3.53 -18.23 0.28
C GLY A 192 -2.44 -17.93 1.31
N GLY A 193 -2.20 -16.65 1.59
CA GLY A 193 -1.34 -16.15 2.64
C GLY A 193 0.10 -15.88 2.22
N TRP A 194 0.83 -15.16 3.08
CA TRP A 194 2.19 -14.70 2.77
C TRP A 194 3.19 -15.83 2.50
N SER A 195 3.00 -17.01 3.10
CA SER A 195 3.85 -18.19 2.85
C SER A 195 3.75 -18.71 1.42
N LYS A 196 2.64 -18.44 0.71
CA LYS A 196 2.44 -18.76 -0.72
C LYS A 196 2.70 -17.56 -1.63
N ALA A 197 2.17 -16.40 -1.28
CA ALA A 197 2.31 -15.17 -2.08
C ALA A 197 3.78 -14.77 -2.26
N PHE A 198 4.57 -14.86 -1.19
CA PHE A 198 5.98 -14.44 -1.24
C PHE A 198 6.83 -15.29 -2.20
N PRO A 199 6.86 -16.64 -2.11
CA PRO A 199 7.62 -17.43 -3.06
C PRO A 199 7.08 -17.35 -4.49
N ALA A 200 5.77 -17.25 -4.70
CA ALA A 200 5.19 -17.17 -6.04
C ALA A 200 5.59 -15.87 -6.78
N HIS A 201 5.54 -14.73 -6.08
CA HIS A 201 5.71 -13.43 -6.73
C HIS A 201 7.08 -12.79 -6.51
N PHE A 202 7.71 -12.95 -5.34
CA PHE A 202 8.82 -12.10 -4.90
C PHE A 202 10.14 -12.83 -4.65
N LYS A 203 10.19 -14.16 -4.60
CA LYS A 203 11.47 -14.88 -4.65
C LYS A 203 12.11 -14.76 -6.03
N ASP A 204 13.40 -15.07 -6.10
CA ASP A 204 14.12 -15.10 -7.36
C ASP A 204 13.48 -16.11 -8.34
N GLY A 205 13.23 -15.66 -9.56
CA GLY A 205 12.49 -16.39 -10.59
C GLY A 205 10.96 -16.30 -10.48
N GLY A 206 10.44 -15.66 -9.42
CA GLY A 206 9.01 -15.44 -9.23
C GLY A 206 8.39 -14.49 -10.27
N SER A 207 7.06 -14.32 -10.24
CA SER A 207 6.34 -13.53 -11.25
C SER A 207 6.85 -12.10 -11.41
N PHE A 208 7.32 -11.45 -10.33
CA PHE A 208 7.90 -10.12 -10.42
C PHE A 208 9.13 -10.09 -11.34
N ASP A 209 10.05 -11.05 -11.21
CA ASP A 209 11.26 -11.10 -12.04
C ASP A 209 10.92 -11.34 -13.50
N GLN A 210 9.98 -12.24 -13.75
CA GLN A 210 9.49 -12.54 -15.10
C GLN A 210 8.88 -11.32 -15.78
N ILE A 211 8.26 -10.44 -15.00
CA ILE A 211 7.75 -9.15 -15.49
C ILE A 211 8.91 -8.16 -15.68
N TYR A 212 9.78 -8.04 -14.69
CA TYR A 212 10.83 -7.04 -14.63
C TYR A 212 11.90 -7.24 -15.71
N GLN A 213 12.27 -8.48 -16.03
CA GLN A 213 13.22 -8.80 -17.10
C GLN A 213 12.70 -8.49 -18.50
N LYS A 214 11.38 -8.33 -18.66
CA LYS A 214 10.73 -7.99 -19.94
C LYS A 214 10.51 -6.47 -20.11
N LYS A 215 10.82 -5.68 -19.09
CA LYS A 215 10.74 -4.22 -19.12
C LYS A 215 12.02 -3.63 -19.69
#